data_AF-A0AAD7AGP1-F1
#
_entry.id   AF-A0AAD7AGP1-F1
#
_cell.length_a   1.000
_cell.length_b   1.000
_cell.length_c   1.000
_cell.angle_alpha   90.00
_cell.angle_beta   90.00
_cell.angle_gamma   90.00
#
_symmetry.space_group_name_H-M   'P 1'
#
loop_
_entity.id
_entity.type
_entity.pdbx_description
1 polymer ?
#
loop_
_entity_poly.entity_id
_entity_poly.type
_entity_poly.pdbx_seq_one_letter_code
_entity_poly.pdbx_strand_id
1 'polypeptide(L)'
;MPPSFASNKSALAKASLSKRLLFPTWPSNDLPPLFAAPATPPELTAEVYDFVALALRAFVNPWWTKITRYDKDFLPDITRILTHVVRAIEARVQDADLAPLVFRDVPAILTQHYRDYRNAASKLSTSYASGAALPLPVLFHGLQPHMAVAPDGSIEPEYVRQIVDHILKACLPEEDYAPEPQRFIIREIVLKILLKDVFPKITQPWFIQKTILDLLGQEDDVLTKTRPSSPPASAFSFHTLIVVALSAIQALSGACLAMIHAYKQAVGTIKRVNQTPPRPQPTRRVPSPFPRPRSPTSIPIPASPMSPSISASSSVSSWAATPPDTSLPHQIPSPDTPSSDYALPSLTLVSEIFTTPARMASASIMHTISLLLVLFAPFLDRLLPYLLAQTLSPKLVLTIARNAKRTLFPNGYPAPPPVDPTPEEQAQMRARLLAYRGKSPWVETHVLPLVLGSDPTDTLAAALDPLMSRECNVHLVILLLDAIIGTLFPELLGE
;
A
#
# COMPACT_ATOMS: atom_id res chain seq x y z
N MET A 1 56.56 2.50 -18.46
CA MET A 1 55.53 2.78 -19.49
C MET A 1 54.17 2.81 -18.80
N PRO A 2 53.44 3.93 -18.82
CA PRO A 2 52.08 3.95 -18.27
C PRO A 2 51.15 3.13 -19.17
N PRO A 3 50.16 2.41 -18.64
CA PRO A 3 49.22 1.67 -19.47
C PRO A 3 48.41 2.65 -20.31
N SER A 4 48.14 2.22 -21.54
CA SER A 4 47.48 2.94 -22.62
C SER A 4 46.15 3.61 -22.22
N PHE A 5 46.16 4.93 -22.07
CA PHE A 5 44.96 5.77 -21.93
C PHE A 5 43.97 5.61 -23.11
N ALA A 6 44.47 5.23 -24.30
CA ALA A 6 43.65 5.01 -25.49
C ALA A 6 42.85 3.71 -25.43
N SER A 7 43.40 2.66 -24.79
CA SER A 7 42.73 1.36 -24.64
C SER A 7 41.53 1.43 -23.68
N ASN A 8 41.68 2.13 -22.54
CA ASN A 8 40.60 2.30 -21.57
C ASN A 8 39.41 3.11 -22.10
N LYS A 9 39.63 4.15 -22.93
CA LYS A 9 38.52 4.92 -23.53
C LYS A 9 37.68 4.10 -24.52
N SER A 10 38.32 3.22 -25.29
CA SER A 10 37.67 2.30 -26.24
C SER A 10 36.81 1.23 -25.54
N ALA A 11 37.32 0.65 -24.45
CA ALA A 11 36.59 -0.31 -23.64
C ALA A 11 35.40 0.33 -22.92
N LEU A 12 35.59 1.53 -22.34
CA LEU A 12 34.52 2.26 -21.66
C LEU A 12 33.40 2.67 -22.62
N ALA A 13 33.70 3.00 -23.88
CA ALA A 13 32.69 3.36 -24.89
C ALA A 13 31.74 2.19 -25.27
N LYS A 14 32.17 0.95 -25.08
CA LYS A 14 31.37 -0.28 -25.29
C LYS A 14 30.60 -0.72 -24.04
N ALA A 15 30.86 -0.11 -22.89
CA ALA A 15 30.21 -0.46 -21.63
C ALA A 15 28.78 0.12 -21.51
N SER A 16 27.94 -0.52 -20.69
CA SER A 16 26.57 -0.08 -20.43
C SER A 16 26.53 1.37 -19.91
N LEU A 17 25.38 2.04 -20.07
CA LEU A 17 25.20 3.41 -19.56
C LEU A 17 25.45 3.48 -18.05
N SER A 18 24.88 2.52 -17.30
CA SER A 18 25.06 2.35 -15.86
C SER A 18 26.54 2.22 -15.48
N LYS A 19 27.29 1.36 -16.16
CA LYS A 19 28.72 1.19 -15.92
C LYS A 19 29.51 2.48 -16.13
N ARG A 20 29.24 3.19 -17.25
CA ARG A 20 29.96 4.42 -17.61
C ARG A 20 29.70 5.59 -16.67
N LEU A 21 28.45 5.75 -16.23
CA LEU A 21 28.04 6.91 -15.43
C LEU A 21 28.20 6.69 -13.93
N LEU A 22 27.92 5.49 -13.44
CA LEU A 22 27.83 5.22 -12.01
C LEU A 22 29.10 4.58 -11.45
N PHE A 23 29.83 3.82 -12.26
CA PHE A 23 30.99 3.04 -11.83
C PHE A 23 32.21 3.22 -12.76
N PRO A 24 32.65 4.45 -13.03
CA PRO A 24 33.72 4.74 -14.00
C PRO A 24 35.08 4.15 -13.58
N THR A 25 35.34 4.03 -12.28
CA THR A 25 36.59 3.52 -11.70
C THR A 25 36.54 2.04 -11.34
N TRP A 26 35.36 1.40 -11.46
CA TRP A 26 35.20 0.00 -11.07
C TRP A 26 35.95 -0.93 -12.05
N PRO A 27 36.75 -1.89 -11.56
CA PRO A 27 37.68 -2.64 -12.42
C PRO A 27 37.00 -3.72 -13.27
N SER A 28 35.89 -4.30 -12.81
CA SER A 28 35.17 -5.36 -13.55
C SER A 28 34.18 -4.78 -14.56
N ASN A 29 33.90 -5.52 -15.64
CA ASN A 29 32.76 -5.23 -16.51
C ASN A 29 31.42 -5.51 -15.81
N ASP A 30 31.41 -6.35 -14.78
CA ASP A 30 30.21 -6.65 -14.00
C ASP A 30 29.87 -5.50 -13.03
N LEU A 31 28.57 -5.28 -12.86
CA LEU A 31 28.05 -4.27 -11.93
C LEU A 31 28.14 -4.79 -10.49
N PRO A 32 28.54 -3.94 -9.52
CA PRO A 32 28.59 -4.34 -8.11
C PRO A 32 27.18 -4.68 -7.60
N PRO A 33 27.01 -5.63 -6.66
CA PRO A 33 25.69 -6.03 -6.19
C PRO A 33 24.97 -4.84 -5.54
N LEU A 34 23.72 -4.57 -5.96
CA LEU A 34 22.89 -3.55 -5.33
C LEU A 34 22.21 -4.11 -4.08
N PHE A 35 21.54 -5.24 -4.23
CA PHE A 35 20.79 -5.94 -3.18
C PHE A 35 21.69 -6.89 -2.38
N ALA A 36 21.36 -7.08 -1.11
CA ALA A 36 22.05 -7.99 -0.21
C ALA A 36 21.51 -9.43 -0.31
N ALA A 37 20.24 -9.62 -0.69
CA ALA A 37 19.65 -10.96 -0.74
C ALA A 37 20.27 -11.83 -1.85
N PRO A 38 20.75 -13.05 -1.52
CA PRO A 38 21.41 -13.94 -2.46
C PRO A 38 20.47 -14.51 -3.54
N ALA A 39 19.15 -14.47 -3.31
CA ALA A 39 18.13 -14.93 -4.27
C ALA A 39 17.74 -13.86 -5.31
N THR A 40 18.39 -12.69 -5.29
CA THR A 40 18.06 -11.59 -6.19
C THR A 40 18.56 -11.88 -7.61
N PRO A 41 17.68 -11.85 -8.63
CA PRO A 41 18.10 -12.09 -10.00
C PRO A 41 19.06 -10.96 -10.46
N PRO A 42 20.18 -11.27 -11.13
CA PRO A 42 21.16 -10.27 -11.55
C PRO A 42 20.56 -9.24 -12.53
N GLU A 43 19.54 -9.64 -13.28
CA GLU A 43 18.77 -8.75 -14.16
C GLU A 43 18.12 -7.59 -13.40
N LEU A 44 17.70 -7.80 -12.15
CA LEU A 44 17.09 -6.75 -11.34
C LEU A 44 18.11 -5.70 -10.95
N THR A 45 19.30 -6.11 -10.52
CA THR A 45 20.41 -5.19 -10.23
C THR A 45 20.76 -4.34 -11.45
N ALA A 46 20.90 -4.98 -12.62
CA ALA A 46 21.20 -4.26 -13.86
C ALA A 46 20.09 -3.27 -14.25
N GLU A 47 18.83 -3.69 -14.16
CA GLU A 47 17.67 -2.84 -14.50
C GLU A 47 17.56 -1.62 -13.58
N VAL A 48 17.77 -1.80 -12.27
CA VAL A 48 17.72 -0.71 -11.30
C VAL A 48 18.89 0.25 -11.49
N TYR A 49 20.11 -0.22 -11.74
CA TYR A 49 21.22 0.69 -12.04
C TYR A 49 21.03 1.43 -13.36
N ASP A 50 20.49 0.79 -14.40
CA ASP A 50 20.15 1.48 -15.64
C ASP A 50 19.10 2.58 -15.39
N PHE A 51 18.08 2.29 -14.58
CA PHE A 51 17.10 3.29 -14.16
C PHE A 51 17.75 4.46 -13.41
N VAL A 52 18.60 4.19 -12.42
CA VAL A 52 19.35 5.21 -11.66
C VAL A 52 20.24 6.03 -12.59
N ALA A 53 20.96 5.40 -13.52
CA ALA A 53 21.81 6.10 -14.47
C ALA A 53 21.03 7.04 -15.39
N LEU A 54 19.85 6.61 -15.84
CA LEU A 54 18.94 7.45 -16.62
C LEU A 54 18.42 8.63 -15.78
N ALA A 55 18.01 8.38 -14.54
CA ALA A 55 17.51 9.40 -13.62
C ALA A 55 18.58 10.44 -13.29
N LEU A 56 19.78 10.04 -12.90
CA LEU A 56 20.87 10.99 -12.58
C LEU A 56 21.31 11.76 -13.83
N ARG A 57 21.36 11.11 -15.00
CA ARG A 57 21.65 11.80 -16.26
C ARG A 57 20.60 12.85 -16.61
N ALA A 58 19.34 12.57 -16.33
CA ALA A 58 18.22 13.46 -16.64
C ALA A 58 18.06 14.60 -15.63
N PHE A 59 18.18 14.30 -14.35
CA PHE A 59 17.75 15.20 -13.29
C PHE A 59 18.89 15.82 -12.49
N VAL A 60 20.13 15.32 -12.62
CA VAL A 60 21.31 15.83 -11.91
C VAL A 60 22.30 16.50 -12.87
N ASN A 61 22.72 15.80 -13.93
CA ASN A 61 23.72 16.33 -14.87
C ASN A 61 23.41 17.71 -15.47
N PRO A 62 22.15 18.07 -15.84
CA PRO A 62 21.89 19.34 -16.52
C PRO A 62 22.23 20.59 -15.70
N TRP A 63 22.22 20.49 -14.37
CA TRP A 63 22.60 21.59 -13.48
C TRP A 63 23.98 21.37 -12.86
N TRP A 64 24.35 20.14 -12.50
CA TRP A 64 25.66 19.88 -11.87
C TRP A 64 26.83 20.26 -12.78
N THR A 65 26.76 19.90 -14.08
CA THR A 65 27.81 20.21 -15.05
C THR A 65 27.99 21.71 -15.31
N LYS A 66 27.01 22.55 -14.94
CA LYS A 66 27.11 24.01 -14.98
C LYS A 66 27.84 24.59 -13.77
N ILE A 67 27.82 23.88 -12.64
CA ILE A 67 28.51 24.26 -11.41
C ILE A 67 29.96 23.75 -11.48
N THR A 68 30.15 22.47 -11.76
CA THR A 68 31.45 21.78 -11.78
C THR A 68 31.59 20.97 -13.08
N ARG A 69 32.20 21.59 -14.10
CA ARG A 69 32.29 21.00 -15.45
C ARG A 69 33.05 19.66 -15.51
N TYR A 70 34.12 19.56 -14.72
CA TYR A 70 35.08 18.45 -14.79
C TYR A 70 34.88 17.39 -13.72
N ASP A 71 34.00 17.64 -12.76
CA ASP A 71 33.69 16.64 -11.74
C ASP A 71 32.92 15.47 -12.35
N LYS A 72 33.38 14.26 -12.04
CA LYS A 72 32.80 12.98 -12.46
C LYS A 72 32.49 12.07 -11.27
N ASP A 73 32.78 12.50 -10.06
CA ASP A 73 32.68 11.69 -8.85
C ASP A 73 31.31 11.85 -8.18
N PHE A 74 30.63 12.98 -8.38
CA PHE A 74 29.32 13.24 -7.77
C PHE A 74 28.23 12.21 -8.10
N LEU A 75 28.15 11.74 -9.36
CA LEU A 75 27.17 10.72 -9.74
C LEU A 75 27.48 9.36 -9.08
N PRO A 76 28.72 8.85 -9.16
CA PRO A 76 29.16 7.71 -8.37
C PRO A 76 28.87 7.85 -6.87
N ASP A 77 29.08 9.03 -6.29
CA ASP A 77 28.81 9.29 -4.88
C ASP A 77 27.32 9.23 -4.53
N ILE A 78 26.45 9.80 -5.37
CA ILE A 78 25.00 9.62 -5.23
C ILE A 78 24.63 8.15 -5.35
N THR A 79 25.20 7.41 -6.30
CA THR A 79 24.94 5.97 -6.46
C THR A 79 25.37 5.18 -5.23
N ARG A 80 26.49 5.54 -4.60
CA ARG A 80 26.96 4.93 -3.36
C ARG A 80 25.95 5.12 -2.23
N ILE A 81 25.48 6.35 -2.03
CA ILE A 81 24.43 6.67 -1.04
C ILE A 81 23.13 5.91 -1.35
N LEU A 82 22.68 5.92 -2.61
CA LEU A 82 21.49 5.16 -3.02
C LEU A 82 21.65 3.66 -2.76
N THR A 83 22.86 3.10 -2.90
CA THR A 83 23.12 1.69 -2.60
C THR A 83 22.94 1.39 -1.12
N HIS A 84 23.43 2.26 -0.23
CA HIS A 84 23.19 2.14 1.21
C HIS A 84 21.70 2.21 1.54
N VAL A 85 20.99 3.20 0.98
CA VAL A 85 19.54 3.36 1.18
C VAL A 85 18.76 2.15 0.68
N VAL A 86 19.03 1.65 -0.53
CA VAL A 86 18.34 0.48 -1.09
C VAL A 86 18.56 -0.77 -0.22
N ARG A 87 19.78 -1.00 0.26
CA ARG A 87 20.08 -2.15 1.14
C ARG A 87 19.43 -2.03 2.51
N ALA A 88 19.40 -0.83 3.09
CA ALA A 88 18.73 -0.58 4.37
C ALA A 88 17.22 -0.80 4.24
N ILE A 89 16.61 -0.29 3.17
CA ILE A 89 15.18 -0.51 2.87
C ILE A 89 14.91 -1.99 2.61
N GLU A 90 15.75 -2.68 1.83
CA GLU A 90 15.62 -4.11 1.59
C GLU A 90 15.62 -4.91 2.90
N ALA A 91 16.58 -4.65 3.79
CA ALA A 91 16.66 -5.30 5.09
C ALA A 91 15.40 -5.03 5.94
N ARG A 92 14.92 -3.78 5.96
CA ARG A 92 13.70 -3.40 6.69
C ARG A 92 12.45 -4.04 6.13
N VAL A 93 12.30 -4.11 4.81
CA VAL A 93 11.16 -4.80 4.15
C VAL A 93 11.19 -6.30 4.44
N GLN A 94 12.36 -6.91 4.53
CA GLN A 94 12.49 -8.34 4.89
C GLN A 94 12.19 -8.59 6.37
N ASP A 95 12.53 -7.66 7.25
CA ASP A 95 12.29 -7.81 8.68
C ASP A 95 10.86 -7.44 9.10
N ALA A 96 10.28 -6.40 8.50
CA ALA A 96 8.96 -5.87 8.84
C ALA A 96 7.83 -6.90 8.65
N ASP A 97 6.85 -6.88 9.55
CA ASP A 97 5.59 -7.59 9.35
C ASP A 97 4.64 -6.75 8.49
N LEU A 98 4.63 -7.03 7.18
CA LEU A 98 3.81 -6.30 6.22
C LEU A 98 2.33 -6.74 6.22
N ALA A 99 2.00 -7.86 6.86
CA ALA A 99 0.62 -8.35 6.85
C ALA A 99 -0.36 -7.41 7.57
N PRO A 100 -0.08 -6.91 8.79
CA PRO A 100 -0.89 -5.87 9.42
C PRO A 100 -1.04 -4.62 8.54
N LEU A 101 0.04 -4.13 7.93
CA LEU A 101 -0.02 -2.96 7.05
C LEU A 101 -1.00 -3.18 5.89
N VAL A 102 -0.86 -4.30 5.17
CA VAL A 102 -1.65 -4.56 3.94
C VAL A 102 -3.09 -4.97 4.24
N PHE A 103 -3.32 -5.79 5.26
CA PHE A 103 -4.62 -6.42 5.49
C PHE A 103 -5.45 -5.73 6.58
N ARG A 104 -4.84 -4.92 7.44
CA ARG A 104 -5.53 -4.19 8.51
C ARG A 104 -5.45 -2.69 8.30
N ASP A 105 -4.25 -2.13 8.22
CA ASP A 105 -4.06 -0.67 8.32
C ASP A 105 -4.48 0.03 7.01
N VAL A 106 -4.06 -0.47 5.84
CA VAL A 106 -4.49 0.07 4.53
C VAL A 106 -6.00 0.01 4.34
N PRO A 107 -6.69 -1.13 4.57
CA PRO A 107 -8.15 -1.17 4.47
C PRO A 107 -8.85 -0.26 5.47
N ALA A 108 -8.32 -0.13 6.69
CA ALA A 108 -8.89 0.76 7.70
C ALA A 108 -8.79 2.24 7.28
N ILE A 109 -7.62 2.67 6.79
CA ILE A 109 -7.40 4.05 6.29
C ILE A 109 -8.35 4.35 5.14
N LEU A 110 -8.47 3.45 4.16
CA LEU A 110 -9.39 3.62 3.03
C LEU A 110 -10.86 3.65 3.48
N THR A 111 -11.25 2.76 4.40
CA THR A 111 -12.62 2.74 4.94
C THR A 111 -12.95 4.06 5.62
N GLN A 112 -12.02 4.57 6.43
CA GLN A 112 -12.19 5.83 7.14
C GLN A 112 -12.27 7.02 6.18
N HIS A 113 -11.42 7.06 5.15
CA HIS A 113 -11.48 8.07 4.08
C HIS A 113 -12.86 8.14 3.42
N TYR A 114 -13.45 6.99 3.08
CA TYR A 114 -14.79 6.92 2.50
C TYR A 114 -15.88 7.42 3.45
N ARG A 115 -15.80 7.04 4.73
CA ARG A 115 -16.75 7.48 5.76
C ARG A 115 -16.68 8.99 5.99
N ASP A 116 -15.48 9.52 6.14
CA ASP A 116 -15.26 10.96 6.39
C ASP A 116 -15.66 11.79 5.18
N TYR A 117 -15.40 11.31 3.96
CA TYR A 117 -15.85 11.97 2.74
C TYR A 117 -17.37 12.05 2.70
N ARG A 118 -18.07 10.93 2.92
CA ARG A 118 -19.54 10.90 2.89
C ARG A 118 -20.16 11.75 4.00
N ASN A 119 -19.55 11.74 5.20
CA ASN A 119 -19.94 12.59 6.31
C ASN A 119 -19.79 14.08 5.95
N ALA A 120 -18.65 14.48 5.40
CA ALA A 120 -18.43 15.86 4.94
C ALA A 120 -19.40 16.24 3.80
N ALA A 121 -19.58 15.36 2.82
CA ALA A 121 -20.49 15.58 1.69
C ALA A 121 -21.95 15.74 2.14
N SER A 122 -22.40 14.96 3.13
CA SER A 122 -23.76 15.06 3.68
C SER A 122 -24.05 16.39 4.38
N LYS A 123 -23.01 17.10 4.82
CA LYS A 123 -23.10 18.41 5.49
C LYS A 123 -23.03 19.59 4.53
N LEU A 124 -22.66 19.36 3.27
CA LEU A 124 -22.64 20.41 2.25
C LEU A 124 -24.02 21.06 2.14
N SER A 125 -24.03 22.39 2.12
CA SER A 125 -25.26 23.19 1.99
C SER A 125 -26.29 23.00 3.12
N THR A 126 -25.86 22.48 4.28
CA THR A 126 -26.69 22.39 5.49
C THR A 126 -26.28 23.46 6.52
N SER A 127 -27.20 23.83 7.42
CA SER A 127 -26.90 24.74 8.55
C SER A 127 -25.93 24.13 9.59
N TYR A 128 -25.67 22.83 9.50
CA TYR A 128 -24.69 22.11 10.32
C TYR A 128 -23.24 22.31 9.83
N ALA A 129 -23.03 22.89 8.64
CA ALA A 129 -21.75 23.49 8.29
C ALA A 129 -21.61 24.78 9.11
N SER A 130 -20.82 24.73 10.18
CA SER A 130 -20.65 25.81 11.16
C SER A 130 -20.49 27.19 10.52
N GLY A 131 -21.54 28.00 10.59
CA GLY A 131 -21.56 29.47 10.37
C GLY A 131 -21.38 29.97 8.93
N ALA A 132 -20.87 29.15 8.01
CA ALA A 132 -20.74 29.45 6.58
C ALA A 132 -20.79 28.14 5.81
N ALA A 133 -21.33 28.15 4.59
CA ALA A 133 -21.34 26.98 3.70
C ALA A 133 -19.89 26.64 3.27
N LEU A 134 -19.12 26.02 4.16
CA LEU A 134 -17.72 25.66 3.94
C LEU A 134 -17.64 24.65 2.78
N PRO A 135 -16.62 24.76 1.91
CA PRO A 135 -16.46 23.84 0.81
C PRO A 135 -16.04 22.44 1.32
N LEU A 136 -16.30 21.42 0.51
CA LEU A 136 -16.06 20.02 0.84
C LEU A 136 -14.65 19.74 1.39
N PRO A 137 -13.55 20.24 0.77
CA PRO A 137 -12.20 19.99 1.28
C PRO A 137 -11.98 20.49 2.72
N VAL A 138 -12.58 21.62 3.07
CA VAL A 138 -12.43 22.22 4.40
C VAL A 138 -13.22 21.42 5.44
N LEU A 139 -14.44 20.98 5.10
CA LEU A 139 -15.23 20.10 5.96
C LEU A 139 -14.54 18.75 6.17
N PHE A 140 -13.97 18.18 5.11
CA PHE A 140 -13.24 16.91 5.16
C PHE A 140 -11.96 17.03 5.99
N HIS A 141 -11.16 18.08 5.78
CA HIS A 141 -9.97 18.35 6.58
C HIS A 141 -10.30 18.49 8.08
N GLY A 142 -11.44 19.07 8.44
CA GLY A 142 -11.89 19.13 9.82
C GLY A 142 -12.20 17.76 10.45
N LEU A 143 -12.52 16.74 9.64
CA LEU A 143 -12.71 15.35 10.08
C LEU A 143 -11.39 14.56 10.11
N GLN A 144 -10.47 14.86 9.19
CA GLN A 144 -9.14 14.24 9.10
C GLN A 144 -8.01 15.28 9.16
N PRO A 145 -7.84 16.00 10.30
CA PRO A 145 -6.77 16.97 10.41
C PRO A 145 -5.42 16.27 10.37
N HIS A 146 -4.50 16.78 9.53
CA HIS A 146 -3.16 16.22 9.39
C HIS A 146 -2.11 17.33 9.33
N MET A 147 -1.01 17.23 10.09
CA MET A 147 -0.01 18.30 10.17
C MET A 147 0.70 18.58 8.84
N ALA A 148 0.75 17.59 7.96
CA ALA A 148 1.38 17.70 6.65
C ALA A 148 0.47 18.26 5.56
N VAL A 149 -0.83 18.43 5.83
CA VAL A 149 -1.82 18.78 4.81
C VAL A 149 -2.64 19.97 5.28
N ALA A 150 -2.65 21.04 4.49
CA ALA A 150 -3.48 22.20 4.76
C ALA A 150 -4.93 21.97 4.27
N PRO A 151 -5.91 22.80 4.71
CA PRO A 151 -7.32 22.64 4.33
C PRO A 151 -7.60 22.72 2.81
N ASP A 152 -6.70 23.33 2.04
CA ASP A 152 -6.78 23.43 0.57
C ASP A 152 -6.13 22.24 -0.15
N GLY A 153 -5.65 21.22 0.59
CA GLY A 153 -4.95 20.06 0.04
C GLY A 153 -3.50 20.33 -0.35
N SER A 154 -2.92 21.46 0.03
CA SER A 154 -1.47 21.67 -0.12
C SER A 154 -0.69 20.84 0.91
N ILE A 155 0.45 20.28 0.47
CA ILE A 155 1.33 19.46 1.32
C ILE A 155 2.42 20.38 1.89
N GLU A 156 2.60 20.36 3.20
CA GLU A 156 3.62 21.14 3.90
C GLU A 156 5.02 20.59 3.54
N PRO A 157 5.86 21.35 2.81
CA PRO A 157 7.16 20.85 2.34
C PRO A 157 8.10 20.47 3.48
N GLU A 158 8.00 21.14 4.62
CA GLU A 158 8.85 20.90 5.76
C GLU A 158 8.58 19.53 6.41
N TYR A 159 7.33 19.08 6.43
CA TYR A 159 6.99 17.75 6.92
C TYR A 159 7.69 16.66 6.09
N VAL A 160 7.58 16.75 4.76
CA VAL A 160 8.22 15.79 3.84
C VAL A 160 9.75 15.89 3.92
N ARG A 161 10.30 17.10 4.08
CA ARG A 161 11.74 17.30 4.26
C ARG A 161 12.25 16.58 5.51
N GLN A 162 11.54 16.70 6.64
CA GLN A 162 11.90 16.04 7.89
C GLN A 162 11.82 14.53 7.74
N ILE A 163 10.76 13.99 7.14
CA ILE A 163 10.66 12.55 6.85
C ILE A 163 11.87 12.05 6.06
N VAL A 164 12.21 12.73 4.97
CA VAL A 164 13.34 12.30 4.12
C VAL A 164 14.67 12.39 4.89
N ASP A 165 14.88 13.44 5.68
CA ASP A 165 16.11 13.58 6.48
C ASP A 165 16.26 12.45 7.52
N HIS A 166 15.17 12.09 8.19
CA HIS A 166 15.12 11.02 9.17
C HIS A 166 15.32 9.64 8.51
N ILE A 167 14.74 9.40 7.34
CA ILE A 167 14.98 8.18 6.55
C ILE A 167 16.46 8.09 6.15
N LEU A 168 17.06 9.19 5.67
CA LEU A 168 18.49 9.22 5.34
C LEU A 168 19.34 8.92 6.57
N LYS A 169 19.00 9.49 7.73
CA LYS A 169 19.69 9.22 9.00
C LYS A 169 19.62 7.74 9.40
N ALA A 170 18.47 7.11 9.21
CA ALA A 170 18.26 5.70 9.56
C ALA A 170 18.92 4.72 8.57
N CYS A 171 19.15 5.15 7.32
CA CYS A 171 19.66 4.30 6.24
C CYS A 171 21.17 4.43 6.00
N LEU A 172 21.77 5.57 6.34
CA LEU A 172 23.16 5.88 5.99
C LEU A 172 24.12 5.63 7.16
N PRO A 173 25.34 5.13 6.88
CA PRO A 173 26.40 5.11 7.88
C PRO A 173 26.81 6.55 8.25
N GLU A 174 27.41 6.72 9.43
CA GLU A 174 27.77 8.05 9.97
C GLU A 174 28.67 8.84 9.01
N GLU A 175 29.62 8.18 8.36
CA GLU A 175 30.52 8.74 7.36
C GLU A 175 29.80 9.36 6.14
N ASP A 176 28.61 8.86 5.81
CA ASP A 176 27.80 9.33 4.67
C ASP A 176 26.71 10.30 5.07
N TYR A 177 26.26 10.24 6.32
CA TYR A 177 25.24 11.14 6.83
C TYR A 177 25.84 12.45 7.36
N ALA A 178 27.07 12.42 7.90
CA ALA A 178 27.74 13.58 8.47
C ALA A 178 27.99 14.73 7.47
N PRO A 179 28.34 14.49 6.18
CA PRO A 179 28.57 15.56 5.22
C PRO A 179 27.27 16.30 4.85
N GLU A 180 27.04 17.45 5.48
CA GLU A 180 25.83 18.26 5.29
C GLU A 180 25.54 18.65 3.84
N PRO A 181 26.51 19.11 3.02
CA PRO A 181 26.22 19.56 1.66
C PRO A 181 25.66 18.45 0.78
N GLN A 182 26.23 17.26 0.85
CA GLN A 182 25.80 16.11 0.07
C GLN A 182 24.43 15.62 0.52
N ARG A 183 24.22 15.52 1.84
CA ARG A 183 22.93 15.16 2.43
C ARG A 183 21.83 16.13 1.99
N PHE A 184 22.08 17.44 2.06
CA PHE A 184 21.09 18.45 1.67
C PHE A 184 20.77 18.39 0.19
N ILE A 185 21.76 18.26 -0.69
CA ILE A 185 21.50 18.16 -2.13
C ILE A 185 20.65 16.92 -2.43
N ILE A 186 20.97 15.76 -1.86
CA ILE A 186 20.21 14.52 -2.09
C ILE A 186 18.79 14.65 -1.54
N ARG A 187 18.64 15.18 -0.31
CA ARG A 187 17.33 15.42 0.29
C ARG A 187 16.47 16.34 -0.56
N GLU A 188 17.01 17.47 -1.05
CA GLU A 188 16.24 18.41 -1.87
C GLU A 188 15.93 17.85 -3.27
N ILE A 189 16.79 16.98 -3.84
CA ILE A 189 16.47 16.24 -5.07
C ILE A 189 15.26 15.32 -4.84
N VAL A 190 15.28 14.52 -3.78
CA VAL A 190 14.17 13.62 -3.42
C VAL A 190 12.90 14.42 -3.14
N LEU A 191 13.01 15.50 -2.36
CA LEU A 191 11.89 16.37 -2.02
C LEU A 191 11.25 16.99 -3.26
N LYS A 192 12.07 17.47 -4.21
CA LYS A 192 11.57 18.00 -5.48
C LYS A 192 10.77 16.95 -6.25
N ILE A 193 11.29 15.72 -6.35
CA ILE A 193 10.61 14.62 -7.05
C ILE A 193 9.27 14.32 -6.37
N LEU A 194 9.26 14.18 -5.04
CA LEU A 194 8.04 13.85 -4.29
C LEU A 194 6.99 14.96 -4.41
N LEU A 195 7.36 16.21 -4.11
CA LEU A 195 6.43 17.33 -4.06
C LEU A 195 5.99 17.84 -5.43
N LYS A 196 6.83 17.75 -6.47
CA LYS A 196 6.51 18.31 -7.79
C LYS A 196 6.05 17.26 -8.80
N ASP A 197 6.53 16.03 -8.69
CA ASP A 197 6.29 15.02 -9.73
C ASP A 197 5.38 13.88 -9.24
N VAL A 198 5.54 13.41 -7.99
CA VAL A 198 4.80 12.25 -7.46
C VAL A 198 3.45 12.64 -6.86
N PHE A 199 3.44 13.40 -5.75
CA PHE A 199 2.21 13.71 -5.03
C PHE A 199 1.18 14.47 -5.85
N PRO A 200 1.55 15.51 -6.65
CA PRO A 200 0.58 16.22 -7.47
C PRO A 200 -0.11 15.33 -8.50
N LYS A 201 0.50 14.20 -8.88
CA LYS A 201 -0.01 13.25 -9.87
C LYS A 201 -0.86 12.15 -9.22
N ILE A 202 -0.34 11.47 -8.19
CA ILE A 202 -1.05 10.32 -7.59
C ILE A 202 -2.32 10.72 -6.81
N THR A 203 -2.44 12.00 -6.46
CA THR A 203 -3.63 12.57 -5.81
C THR A 203 -4.72 12.95 -6.82
N GLN A 204 -4.43 12.97 -8.13
CA GLN A 204 -5.42 13.36 -9.13
C GLN A 204 -6.50 12.29 -9.31
N PRO A 205 -7.78 12.71 -9.38
CA PRO A 205 -8.89 11.80 -9.67
C PRO A 205 -8.70 10.99 -10.95
N TRP A 206 -8.24 11.63 -12.03
CA TRP A 206 -8.00 10.96 -13.30
C TRP A 206 -6.91 9.88 -13.17
N PHE A 207 -5.87 10.13 -12.38
CA PHE A 207 -4.78 9.18 -12.20
C PHE A 207 -5.25 7.94 -11.45
N ILE A 208 -6.05 8.14 -10.40
CA ILE A 208 -6.67 7.06 -9.63
C ILE A 208 -7.62 6.25 -10.52
N GLN A 209 -8.48 6.91 -11.30
CA GLN A 209 -9.38 6.22 -12.24
C GLN A 209 -8.62 5.42 -13.30
N LYS A 210 -7.54 5.98 -13.85
CA LYS A 210 -6.67 5.26 -14.79
C LYS A 210 -6.07 4.03 -14.13
N THR A 211 -5.56 4.18 -12.91
CA THR A 211 -4.98 3.08 -12.14
C THR A 211 -6.00 1.98 -11.92
N ILE A 212 -7.25 2.33 -11.60
CA ILE A 212 -8.34 1.34 -11.47
C ILE A 212 -8.59 0.64 -12.82
N LEU A 213 -8.70 1.37 -13.93
CA LEU A 213 -8.89 0.77 -15.26
C LEU A 213 -7.75 -0.19 -15.62
N ASP A 214 -6.50 0.21 -15.40
CA ASP A 214 -5.31 -0.59 -15.65
C ASP A 214 -5.34 -1.88 -14.80
N LEU A 215 -5.71 -1.79 -13.52
CA LEU A 215 -5.86 -2.95 -12.62
C LEU A 215 -7.02 -3.87 -13.02
N LEU A 216 -8.10 -3.32 -13.59
CA LEU A 216 -9.18 -4.10 -14.20
C LEU A 216 -8.77 -4.70 -15.56
N GLY A 217 -7.58 -4.35 -16.06
CA GLY A 217 -7.03 -4.69 -17.36
C GLY A 217 -7.89 -4.17 -18.52
N GLN A 218 -8.37 -2.94 -18.37
CA GLN A 218 -9.02 -2.12 -19.38
C GLN A 218 -7.98 -1.12 -19.92
N GLU A 219 -6.93 -1.64 -20.57
CA GLU A 219 -5.89 -0.80 -21.17
C GLU A 219 -6.47 0.02 -22.35
N ASP A 220 -5.90 1.20 -22.60
CA ASP A 220 -6.28 2.04 -23.74
C ASP A 220 -5.98 1.31 -25.05
N ASP A 221 -7.03 0.88 -25.76
CA ASP A 221 -7.02 0.29 -27.11
C ASP A 221 -6.68 1.35 -28.19
N VAL A 222 -5.70 2.21 -27.93
CA VAL A 222 -5.24 3.24 -28.87
C VAL A 222 -4.07 2.68 -29.65
N LEU A 223 -4.38 2.28 -30.90
CA LEU A 223 -3.51 1.71 -31.95
C LEU A 223 -3.51 0.17 -32.06
N THR A 224 -4.66 -0.47 -32.28
CA THR A 224 -4.77 -1.43 -33.39
C THR A 224 -6.21 -1.85 -33.72
N LYS A 225 -6.55 -1.64 -35.00
CA LYS A 225 -7.44 -2.47 -35.83
C LYS A 225 -8.94 -2.19 -35.83
N THR A 226 -9.31 -1.34 -36.80
CA THR A 226 -10.50 -1.50 -37.64
C THR A 226 -10.65 -2.95 -38.10
N ARG A 227 -11.78 -3.60 -37.79
CA ARG A 227 -12.26 -4.75 -38.56
C ARG A 227 -13.79 -4.64 -38.74
N PRO A 228 -14.30 -4.73 -39.98
CA PRO A 228 -15.73 -4.63 -40.23
C PRO A 228 -16.47 -5.88 -39.76
N SER A 229 -17.69 -5.63 -39.27
CA SER A 229 -18.72 -6.60 -38.92
C SER A 229 -19.12 -7.48 -40.11
N SER A 230 -19.27 -8.79 -39.88
CA SER A 230 -19.99 -9.72 -40.76
C SER A 230 -21.31 -10.16 -40.11
N PRO A 231 -22.39 -10.38 -40.89
CA PRO A 231 -23.74 -10.64 -40.39
C PRO A 231 -23.94 -12.10 -39.92
N PRO A 232 -25.04 -12.40 -39.20
CA PRO A 232 -25.26 -13.72 -38.62
C PRO A 232 -25.81 -14.69 -39.67
N ALA A 233 -25.39 -15.95 -39.60
CA ALA A 233 -26.07 -17.07 -40.24
C ALA A 233 -26.26 -18.19 -39.22
N SER A 234 -27.50 -18.34 -38.75
CA SER A 234 -27.95 -19.48 -37.99
C SER A 234 -28.26 -20.65 -38.93
N ALA A 235 -27.68 -21.82 -38.65
CA ALA A 235 -28.29 -23.11 -38.96
C ALA A 235 -27.90 -24.10 -37.85
N PHE A 236 -28.88 -24.54 -37.06
CA PHE A 236 -28.70 -25.60 -36.07
C PHE A 236 -28.35 -26.90 -36.80
N SER A 237 -27.17 -27.46 -36.53
CA SER A 237 -26.73 -28.77 -37.01
C SER A 237 -26.47 -29.69 -35.83
N PHE A 238 -26.82 -30.97 -35.96
CA PHE A 238 -26.60 -32.03 -34.96
C PHE A 238 -25.12 -32.15 -34.54
N HIS A 239 -24.20 -31.72 -35.41
CA HIS A 239 -22.77 -31.64 -35.14
C HIS A 239 -22.43 -30.60 -34.06
N THR A 240 -23.21 -29.50 -33.95
CA THR A 240 -23.04 -28.48 -32.91
C THR A 240 -23.43 -29.04 -31.54
N LEU A 241 -24.44 -29.91 -31.46
CA LEU A 241 -24.85 -30.56 -30.22
C LEU A 241 -23.79 -31.57 -29.72
N ILE A 242 -23.18 -32.33 -30.64
CA ILE A 242 -22.06 -33.24 -30.32
C ILE A 242 -20.82 -32.46 -29.88
N VAL A 243 -20.48 -31.36 -30.56
CA VAL A 243 -19.36 -30.50 -30.16
C VAL A 243 -19.61 -29.87 -28.80
N VAL A 244 -20.81 -29.35 -28.52
CA VAL A 244 -21.18 -28.80 -27.21
C VAL A 244 -21.14 -29.88 -26.12
N ALA A 245 -21.65 -31.09 -26.40
CA ALA A 245 -21.60 -32.20 -25.45
C ALA A 245 -20.15 -32.64 -25.14
N LEU A 246 -19.29 -32.77 -26.15
CA LEU A 246 -17.87 -33.11 -25.96
C LEU A 246 -17.11 -31.97 -25.26
N SER A 247 -17.45 -30.71 -25.55
CA SER A 247 -16.90 -29.53 -24.86
C SER A 247 -17.33 -29.50 -23.40
N ALA A 248 -18.57 -29.86 -23.10
CA ALA A 248 -19.09 -29.94 -21.73
C ALA A 248 -18.43 -31.08 -20.94
N ILE A 249 -18.19 -32.24 -21.56
CA ILE A 249 -17.47 -33.37 -20.93
C ILE A 249 -16.00 -33.00 -20.68
N GLN A 250 -15.34 -32.31 -21.61
CA GLN A 250 -13.98 -31.80 -21.44
C GLN A 250 -13.91 -30.69 -20.37
N ALA A 251 -14.89 -29.78 -20.34
CA ALA A 251 -14.98 -28.74 -19.32
C ALA A 251 -15.23 -29.33 -17.92
N LEU A 252 -16.08 -30.35 -17.81
CA LEU A 252 -16.33 -31.06 -16.55
C LEU A 252 -15.09 -31.83 -16.09
N SER A 253 -14.41 -32.51 -17.00
CA SER A 253 -13.16 -33.22 -16.70
C SER A 253 -12.04 -32.26 -16.30
N GLY A 254 -11.93 -31.12 -17.00
CA GLY A 254 -11.01 -30.03 -16.67
C GLY A 254 -11.32 -29.37 -15.34
N ALA A 255 -12.61 -29.16 -15.02
CA ALA A 255 -13.05 -28.63 -13.73
C ALA A 255 -12.78 -29.62 -12.59
N CYS A 256 -13.00 -30.93 -12.80
CA CYS A 256 -12.65 -31.96 -11.83
C CYS A 256 -11.13 -32.04 -11.60
N LEU A 257 -10.31 -31.97 -12.65
CA LEU A 257 -8.85 -31.89 -12.53
C LEU A 257 -8.40 -30.60 -11.84
N ALA A 258 -9.02 -29.46 -12.16
CA ALA A 258 -8.75 -28.19 -11.52
C ALA A 258 -9.14 -28.22 -10.03
N MET A 259 -10.26 -28.85 -9.67
CA MET A 259 -10.66 -29.08 -8.27
C MET A 259 -9.70 -30.03 -7.56
N ILE A 260 -9.21 -31.09 -8.22
CA ILE A 260 -8.20 -31.99 -7.65
C ILE A 260 -6.86 -31.25 -7.47
N HIS A 261 -6.45 -30.41 -8.41
CA HIS A 261 -5.26 -29.58 -8.30
C HIS A 261 -5.42 -28.51 -7.22
N ALA A 262 -6.57 -27.84 -7.16
CA ALA A 262 -6.90 -26.87 -6.12
C ALA A 262 -6.98 -27.53 -4.74
N TYR A 263 -7.52 -28.74 -4.64
CA TYR A 263 -7.51 -29.53 -3.40
C TYR A 263 -6.09 -29.95 -3.01
N LYS A 264 -5.29 -30.48 -3.94
CA LYS A 264 -3.89 -30.85 -3.67
C LYS A 264 -3.04 -29.63 -3.31
N GLN A 265 -3.27 -28.50 -3.97
CA GLN A 265 -2.62 -27.24 -3.67
C GLN A 265 -3.10 -26.69 -2.33
N ALA A 266 -4.40 -26.74 -2.02
CA ALA A 266 -4.94 -26.34 -0.73
C ALA A 266 -4.40 -27.21 0.40
N VAL A 267 -4.37 -28.54 0.25
CA VAL A 267 -3.79 -29.47 1.23
C VAL A 267 -2.28 -29.25 1.36
N GLY A 268 -1.57 -29.00 0.25
CA GLY A 268 -0.14 -28.70 0.25
C GLY A 268 0.17 -27.37 0.94
N THR A 269 -0.62 -26.34 0.68
CA THR A 269 -0.56 -25.02 1.32
C THR A 269 -0.92 -25.14 2.79
N ILE A 270 -2.00 -25.86 3.17
CA ILE A 270 -2.38 -26.12 4.56
C ILE A 270 -1.24 -26.83 5.31
N LYS A 271 -0.63 -27.86 4.71
CA LYS A 271 0.52 -28.55 5.32
C LYS A 271 1.70 -27.61 5.53
N ARG A 272 2.03 -26.79 4.54
CA ARG A 272 3.14 -25.81 4.65
C ARG A 272 2.83 -24.71 5.66
N VAL A 273 1.62 -24.17 5.63
CA VAL A 273 1.13 -23.11 6.53
C VAL A 273 1.06 -23.61 7.98
N ASN A 274 0.68 -24.86 8.21
CA ASN A 274 0.73 -25.46 9.55
C ASN A 274 2.15 -25.84 10.01
N GLN A 275 3.10 -25.95 9.08
CA GLN A 275 4.52 -26.21 9.37
C GLN A 275 5.34 -24.92 9.56
N THR A 276 4.83 -23.75 9.14
CA THR A 276 5.46 -22.46 9.42
C THR A 276 5.23 -22.12 10.90
N PRO A 277 6.28 -22.07 11.74
CA PRO A 277 6.11 -21.67 13.13
C PRO A 277 5.60 -20.23 13.20
N PRO A 278 4.74 -19.89 14.19
CA PRO A 278 4.28 -18.52 14.38
C PRO A 278 5.49 -17.61 14.61
N ARG A 279 5.64 -16.57 13.78
CA ARG A 279 6.68 -15.55 13.98
C ARG A 279 6.37 -14.87 15.33
N PRO A 280 7.33 -14.75 16.25
CA PRO A 280 7.09 -14.08 17.52
C PRO A 280 6.67 -12.64 17.23
N GLN A 281 5.46 -12.27 17.68
CA GLN A 281 5.05 -10.87 17.72
C GLN A 281 6.01 -10.12 18.64
N PRO A 282 6.54 -8.94 18.25
CA PRO A 282 7.18 -8.07 19.20
C PRO A 282 6.16 -7.77 20.31
N THR A 283 6.49 -8.15 21.53
CA THR A 283 5.65 -7.89 22.70
C THR A 283 5.46 -6.38 22.80
N ARG A 284 4.29 -5.89 22.38
CA ARG A 284 3.84 -4.55 22.72
C ARG A 284 3.73 -4.53 24.24
N ARG A 285 4.77 -4.03 24.92
CA ARG A 285 4.72 -3.78 26.37
C ARG A 285 3.64 -2.73 26.56
N VAL A 286 2.45 -3.18 26.97
CA VAL A 286 1.43 -2.28 27.50
C VAL A 286 2.08 -1.57 28.69
N PRO A 287 2.23 -0.23 28.66
CA PRO A 287 2.65 0.49 29.85
C PRO A 287 1.56 0.26 30.89
N SER A 288 1.91 -0.36 32.01
CA SER A 288 0.99 -0.53 33.13
C SER A 288 0.46 0.85 33.54
N PRO A 289 -0.86 1.06 33.63
CA PRO A 289 -1.38 2.32 34.14
C PRO A 289 -1.11 2.36 35.65
N PHE A 290 -0.22 3.29 36.02
CA PHE A 290 0.08 3.78 37.37
C PHE A 290 0.97 2.94 38.30
N PRO A 291 2.06 3.53 38.83
CA PRO A 291 2.77 3.00 39.99
C PRO A 291 1.92 3.17 41.25
N ARG A 292 1.85 2.12 42.07
CA ARG A 292 1.21 2.15 43.40
C ARG A 292 1.79 3.30 44.25
N PRO A 293 0.97 4.16 44.86
CA PRO A 293 1.47 5.17 45.77
C PRO A 293 2.05 4.50 47.02
N ARG A 294 3.26 4.96 47.39
CA ARG A 294 3.92 4.64 48.65
C ARG A 294 3.06 5.16 49.80
N SER A 295 2.87 4.33 50.82
CA SER A 295 2.23 4.69 52.09
C SER A 295 2.95 5.89 52.74
N PRO A 296 2.24 6.97 53.11
CA PRO A 296 2.85 8.08 53.81
C PRO A 296 2.95 7.83 55.32
N THR A 297 4.14 8.12 55.84
CA THR A 297 4.53 8.21 57.24
C THR A 297 3.60 9.13 58.04
N SER A 298 3.20 8.68 59.22
CA SER A 298 2.36 9.37 60.20
C SER A 298 3.04 10.59 60.83
N ILE A 299 2.39 11.76 60.78
CA ILE A 299 2.61 12.88 61.72
C ILE A 299 1.23 13.41 62.17
N PRO A 300 0.97 13.66 63.48
CA PRO A 300 -0.36 14.00 63.99
C PRO A 300 -0.54 15.52 64.21
N ILE A 301 -1.73 16.05 63.87
CA ILE A 301 -2.21 17.39 64.28
C ILE A 301 -3.74 17.30 64.59
N PRO A 302 -4.29 18.01 65.61
CA PRO A 302 -5.56 17.65 66.26
C PRO A 302 -6.83 18.45 65.85
N ALA A 303 -8.00 17.77 66.01
CA ALA A 303 -9.40 18.15 66.37
C ALA A 303 -9.97 19.54 65.95
N SER A 304 -10.96 19.63 65.02
CA SER A 304 -12.45 19.61 65.18
C SER A 304 -13.09 21.01 64.91
N PRO A 305 -14.42 21.23 64.67
CA PRO A 305 -15.55 20.34 64.32
C PRO A 305 -16.55 20.82 63.19
N MET A 306 -17.47 19.91 62.76
CA MET A 306 -18.86 20.09 62.23
C MET A 306 -19.08 20.78 60.86
N SER A 307 -19.96 20.41 59.90
CA SER A 307 -21.04 19.42 59.62
C SER A 307 -21.51 19.67 58.15
N PRO A 308 -22.51 18.98 57.55
CA PRO A 308 -22.83 17.55 57.50
C PRO A 308 -22.85 16.97 56.06
N SER A 309 -22.87 15.64 56.02
CA SER A 309 -22.96 14.75 54.86
C SER A 309 -24.32 14.77 54.15
N ILE A 310 -24.32 14.39 52.86
CA ILE A 310 -25.44 13.70 52.23
C ILE A 310 -24.95 12.29 51.88
N SER A 311 -25.57 11.30 52.52
CA SER A 311 -25.38 9.87 52.27
C SER A 311 -26.57 9.33 51.50
N ALA A 312 -26.30 8.46 50.52
CA ALA A 312 -27.17 7.38 50.07
C ALA A 312 -26.20 6.25 49.72
N SER A 313 -25.87 5.30 50.60
CA SER A 313 -26.66 4.19 51.14
C SER A 313 -27.36 3.33 50.08
N SER A 314 -26.67 2.28 49.65
CA SER A 314 -27.25 0.94 49.48
C SER A 314 -26.21 -0.13 49.86
N SER A 315 -26.27 -0.53 51.13
CA SER A 315 -25.87 -1.85 51.64
C SER A 315 -26.89 -2.87 51.10
N VAL A 316 -26.72 -4.19 50.97
CA VAL A 316 -25.91 -5.29 51.54
C VAL A 316 -26.08 -6.44 50.50
N SER A 317 -25.20 -7.43 50.32
CA SER A 317 -24.88 -8.45 51.32
C SER A 317 -23.71 -9.33 50.86
N SER A 318 -22.78 -9.50 51.79
CA SER A 318 -21.66 -10.42 51.81
C SER A 318 -22.09 -11.84 52.16
N TRP A 319 -21.56 -12.84 51.45
CA TRP A 319 -21.30 -14.18 51.99
C TRP A 319 -19.88 -14.60 51.57
N ALA A 320 -19.04 -14.84 52.57
CA ALA A 320 -17.69 -15.37 52.44
C ALA A 320 -17.72 -16.90 52.59
N ALA A 321 -16.92 -17.62 51.80
CA ALA A 321 -16.32 -18.91 52.18
C ALA A 321 -15.27 -19.33 51.14
N THR A 322 -13.99 -19.23 51.51
CA THR A 322 -12.86 -19.96 50.89
C THR A 322 -12.84 -21.41 51.36
N PRO A 323 -12.46 -22.35 50.48
CA PRO A 323 -11.67 -23.52 50.89
C PRO A 323 -10.37 -23.68 50.06
N PRO A 324 -9.45 -24.54 50.49
CA PRO A 324 -8.02 -24.43 50.22
C PRO A 324 -7.56 -25.16 48.94
N ASP A 325 -6.33 -24.84 48.57
CA ASP A 325 -5.52 -25.44 47.50
C ASP A 325 -5.72 -26.94 47.32
N THR A 326 -5.98 -27.36 46.08
CA THR A 326 -5.62 -28.70 45.61
C THR A 326 -5.13 -28.57 44.17
N SER A 327 -3.82 -28.71 44.02
CA SER A 327 -3.07 -28.74 42.77
C SER A 327 -3.44 -29.94 41.90
N LEU A 328 -3.86 -29.68 40.67
CA LEU A 328 -3.78 -30.61 39.54
C LEU A 328 -3.27 -29.84 38.31
N PRO A 329 -2.23 -30.31 37.60
CA PRO A 329 -1.74 -29.65 36.40
C PRO A 329 -2.61 -30.06 35.21
N HIS A 330 -3.80 -29.48 35.10
CA HIS A 330 -4.46 -29.40 33.80
C HIS A 330 -3.99 -28.12 33.13
N GLN A 331 -2.96 -28.23 32.29
CA GLN A 331 -2.71 -27.24 31.24
C GLN A 331 -3.95 -27.19 30.34
N ILE A 332 -4.84 -26.25 30.65
CA ILE A 332 -5.75 -25.69 29.67
C ILE A 332 -4.82 -25.02 28.65
N PRO A 333 -4.85 -25.38 27.35
CA PRO A 333 -4.14 -24.60 26.36
C PRO A 333 -4.73 -23.20 26.42
N SER A 334 -3.92 -22.21 26.77
CA SER A 334 -4.31 -20.81 26.68
C SER A 334 -4.89 -20.58 25.28
N PRO A 335 -6.17 -20.20 25.12
CA PRO A 335 -6.53 -19.47 23.93
C PRO A 335 -5.82 -18.11 24.00
N ASP A 336 -5.87 -17.33 22.94
CA ASP A 336 -5.31 -15.97 22.90
C ASP A 336 -3.86 -15.90 22.42
N THR A 337 -3.55 -16.59 21.31
CA THR A 337 -3.02 -15.76 20.21
C THR A 337 -4.17 -14.85 19.79
N PRO A 338 -4.09 -13.51 19.97
CA PRO A 338 -5.12 -12.63 19.42
C PRO A 338 -5.22 -12.93 17.93
N SER A 339 -6.40 -13.32 17.46
CA SER A 339 -6.64 -13.45 16.03
C SER A 339 -6.29 -12.11 15.39
N SER A 340 -5.34 -12.13 14.46
CA SER A 340 -4.90 -10.91 13.78
C SER A 340 -6.02 -10.30 12.93
N ASP A 341 -7.03 -11.11 12.60
CA ASP A 341 -8.23 -10.76 11.86
C ASP A 341 -7.92 -9.97 10.58
N TYR A 342 -7.12 -10.59 9.70
CA TYR A 342 -6.67 -9.94 8.47
C TYR A 342 -7.75 -9.86 7.38
N ALA A 343 -8.82 -10.67 7.47
CA ALA A 343 -9.83 -10.74 6.43
C ALA A 343 -10.97 -9.72 6.60
N LEU A 344 -11.37 -9.44 7.85
CA LEU A 344 -12.53 -8.59 8.13
C LEU A 344 -12.35 -7.11 7.73
N PRO A 345 -11.17 -6.46 7.91
CA PRO A 345 -10.99 -5.07 7.49
C PRO A 345 -11.17 -4.89 5.99
N SER A 346 -10.71 -5.85 5.18
CA SER A 346 -10.88 -5.85 3.73
C SER A 346 -12.37 -6.01 3.33
N LEU A 347 -13.12 -6.88 4.02
CA LEU A 347 -14.56 -7.02 3.79
C LEU A 347 -15.31 -5.73 4.16
N THR A 348 -14.93 -5.11 5.28
CA THR A 348 -15.50 -3.84 5.75
C THR A 348 -15.26 -2.73 4.74
N LEU A 349 -14.05 -2.65 4.18
CA LEU A 349 -13.73 -1.72 3.10
C LEU A 349 -14.62 -1.94 1.89
N VAL A 350 -14.75 -3.18 1.41
CA VAL A 350 -15.62 -3.51 0.25
C VAL A 350 -17.08 -3.13 0.54
N SER A 351 -17.56 -3.42 1.75
CA SER A 351 -18.91 -3.08 2.19
C SER A 351 -19.14 -1.56 2.18
N GLU A 352 -18.16 -0.80 2.68
CA GLU A 352 -18.18 0.66 2.71
C GLU A 352 -18.14 1.22 1.27
N ILE A 353 -17.16 0.85 0.44
CA ILE A 353 -17.01 1.33 -0.94
C ILE A 353 -18.33 1.23 -1.70
N PHE A 354 -18.97 0.06 -1.66
CA PHE A 354 -20.19 -0.18 -2.42
C PHE A 354 -21.48 0.18 -1.66
N THR A 355 -21.43 0.80 -0.47
CA THR A 355 -22.62 1.13 0.33
C THR A 355 -23.56 -0.08 0.52
N THR A 356 -23.00 -1.27 0.73
CA THR A 356 -23.82 -2.47 0.86
C THR A 356 -24.77 -2.46 2.07
N PRO A 357 -24.47 -1.80 3.21
CA PRO A 357 -25.41 -1.73 4.32
C PRO A 357 -26.73 -1.02 4.00
N ALA A 358 -26.74 -0.13 2.99
CA ALA A 358 -27.94 0.59 2.58
C ALA A 358 -28.99 -0.32 1.90
N ARG A 359 -28.61 -1.55 1.53
CA ARG A 359 -29.43 -2.47 0.74
C ARG A 359 -29.55 -3.80 1.49
N MET A 360 -30.76 -4.20 1.86
CA MET A 360 -30.97 -5.38 2.73
C MET A 360 -30.36 -6.68 2.19
N ALA A 361 -30.47 -6.93 0.88
CA ALA A 361 -29.93 -8.13 0.25
C ALA A 361 -28.40 -8.19 0.32
N SER A 362 -27.70 -7.11 -0.09
CA SER A 362 -26.24 -7.07 -0.06
C SER A 362 -25.70 -6.97 1.36
N ALA A 363 -26.39 -6.28 2.27
CA ALA A 363 -26.08 -6.28 3.70
C ALA A 363 -26.14 -7.71 4.28
N SER A 364 -27.18 -8.48 3.97
CA SER A 364 -27.32 -9.86 4.45
C SER A 364 -26.18 -10.75 3.93
N ILE A 365 -25.77 -10.56 2.67
CA ILE A 365 -24.65 -11.28 2.06
C ILE A 365 -23.31 -10.90 2.71
N MET A 366 -23.08 -9.62 2.99
CA MET A 366 -21.87 -9.20 3.68
C MET A 366 -21.80 -9.75 5.11
N HIS A 367 -22.94 -9.85 5.81
CA HIS A 367 -23.00 -10.51 7.12
C HIS A 367 -22.73 -12.02 7.04
N THR A 368 -23.27 -12.72 6.04
CA THR A 368 -22.98 -14.16 5.87
C THR A 368 -21.52 -14.39 5.50
N ILE A 369 -20.94 -13.56 4.63
CA ILE A 369 -19.49 -13.62 4.34
C ILE A 369 -18.69 -13.31 5.60
N SER A 370 -19.05 -12.29 6.38
CA SER A 370 -18.38 -11.96 7.64
C SER A 370 -18.38 -13.14 8.61
N LEU A 371 -19.51 -13.81 8.79
CA LEU A 371 -19.60 -15.02 9.63
C LEU A 371 -18.68 -16.13 9.13
N LEU A 372 -18.60 -16.33 7.81
CA LEU A 372 -17.67 -17.30 7.22
C LEU A 372 -16.20 -16.89 7.44
N LEU A 373 -15.86 -15.61 7.28
CA LEU A 373 -14.50 -15.13 7.53
C LEU A 373 -14.09 -15.33 8.99
N VAL A 374 -14.98 -15.07 9.94
CA VAL A 374 -14.75 -15.33 11.37
C VAL A 374 -14.55 -16.82 11.63
N LEU A 375 -15.37 -17.68 11.01
CA LEU A 375 -15.23 -19.14 11.14
C LEU A 375 -13.88 -19.65 10.61
N PHE A 376 -13.37 -19.06 9.53
CA PHE A 376 -12.09 -19.42 8.90
C PHE A 376 -10.91 -18.54 9.33
N ALA A 377 -11.08 -17.64 10.31
CA ALA A 377 -10.06 -16.66 10.70
C ALA A 377 -8.70 -17.30 11.02
N PRO A 378 -8.60 -18.40 11.80
CA PRO A 378 -7.29 -19.01 12.09
C PRO A 378 -6.55 -19.52 10.85
N PHE A 379 -7.28 -19.93 9.81
CA PHE A 379 -6.71 -20.33 8.54
C PHE A 379 -6.31 -19.13 7.69
N LEU A 380 -7.20 -18.13 7.59
CA LEU A 380 -6.97 -16.91 6.80
C LEU A 380 -5.82 -16.07 7.37
N ASP A 381 -5.70 -15.98 8.69
CA ASP A 381 -4.62 -15.27 9.38
C ASP A 381 -3.23 -15.85 9.08
N ARG A 382 -3.17 -17.11 8.63
CA ARG A 382 -1.92 -17.72 8.16
C ARG A 382 -1.78 -17.74 6.64
N LEU A 383 -2.89 -17.90 5.92
CA LEU A 383 -2.90 -17.92 4.45
C LEU A 383 -2.56 -16.55 3.85
N LEU A 384 -3.15 -15.47 4.36
CA LEU A 384 -3.00 -14.13 3.80
C LEU A 384 -1.54 -13.63 3.87
N PRO A 385 -0.83 -13.71 5.01
CA PRO A 385 0.59 -13.37 5.06
C PRO A 385 1.45 -14.26 4.15
N TYR A 386 1.15 -15.56 4.06
CA TYR A 386 1.87 -16.48 3.17
C TYR A 386 1.70 -16.08 1.70
N LEU A 387 0.47 -15.77 1.26
CA LEU A 387 0.22 -15.30 -0.09
C LEU A 387 0.90 -13.95 -0.35
N LEU A 388 0.88 -13.05 0.62
CA LEU A 388 1.58 -11.75 0.52
C LEU A 388 3.09 -11.93 0.33
N ALA A 389 3.72 -12.81 1.11
CA ALA A 389 5.14 -13.13 0.95
C ALA A 389 5.46 -13.76 -0.42
N GLN A 390 4.53 -14.54 -0.98
CA GLN A 390 4.69 -15.14 -2.30
C GLN A 390 4.52 -14.10 -3.44
N THR A 391 3.65 -13.10 -3.27
CA THR A 391 3.41 -12.05 -4.27
C THR A 391 4.51 -10.99 -4.25
N LEU A 392 4.97 -10.59 -3.06
CA LEU A 392 6.12 -9.70 -2.84
C LEU A 392 7.44 -10.42 -3.18
N SER A 393 7.65 -10.65 -4.46
CA SER A 393 8.80 -11.37 -5.01
C SER A 393 9.74 -10.44 -5.78
N PRO A 394 11.04 -10.79 -5.93
CA PRO A 394 11.96 -10.04 -6.78
C PRO A 394 11.48 -9.91 -8.24
N LYS A 395 10.65 -10.85 -8.71
CA LYS A 395 10.03 -10.78 -10.04
C LYS A 395 9.05 -9.62 -10.17
N LEU A 396 8.25 -9.36 -9.13
CA LEU A 396 7.35 -8.22 -9.09
C LEU A 396 8.14 -6.93 -9.14
N VAL A 397 9.19 -6.80 -8.32
CA VAL A 397 10.08 -5.63 -8.30
C VAL A 397 10.72 -5.41 -9.68
N LEU A 398 11.18 -6.47 -10.34
CA LEU A 398 11.74 -6.39 -11.69
C LEU A 398 10.70 -5.90 -12.72
N THR A 399 9.48 -6.40 -12.67
CA THR A 399 8.39 -5.94 -13.55
C THR A 399 8.08 -4.47 -13.31
N ILE A 400 7.99 -4.05 -12.04
CA ILE A 400 7.78 -2.65 -11.67
C ILE A 400 8.93 -1.78 -12.17
N ALA A 401 10.19 -2.18 -11.95
CA ALA A 401 11.36 -1.44 -12.41
C ALA A 401 11.40 -1.29 -13.94
N ARG A 402 11.11 -2.37 -14.68
CA ARG A 402 11.02 -2.35 -16.15
C ARG A 402 9.90 -1.44 -16.65
N ASN A 403 8.73 -1.50 -16.02
CA ASN A 403 7.60 -0.66 -16.39
C ASN A 403 7.90 0.81 -16.07
N ALA A 404 8.40 1.11 -14.87
CA ALA A 404 8.84 2.46 -14.49
C ALA A 404 9.90 3.01 -15.46
N LYS A 405 10.90 2.21 -15.85
CA LYS A 405 11.91 2.61 -16.84
C LYS A 405 11.29 2.92 -18.21
N ARG A 406 10.40 2.05 -18.72
CA ARG A 406 9.72 2.25 -20.00
C ARG A 406 8.82 3.49 -20.00
N THR A 407 8.13 3.73 -18.88
CA THR A 407 7.22 4.86 -18.73
C THR A 407 7.95 6.18 -18.52
N LEU A 408 8.98 6.21 -17.67
CA LEU A 408 9.69 7.45 -17.32
C LEU A 408 10.82 7.79 -18.29
N PHE A 409 11.42 6.79 -18.93
CA PHE A 409 12.53 6.98 -19.86
C PHE A 409 12.31 6.27 -21.20
N PRO A 410 11.23 6.57 -21.94
CA PRO A 410 11.01 6.02 -23.27
C PRO A 410 12.21 6.34 -24.16
N ASN A 411 12.78 5.31 -24.80
CA ASN A 411 14.01 5.41 -25.61
C ASN A 411 15.24 5.97 -24.84
N GLY A 412 15.25 5.90 -23.50
CA GLY A 412 16.34 6.35 -22.65
C GLY A 412 16.37 7.85 -22.38
N TYR A 413 15.34 8.61 -22.72
CA TYR A 413 15.21 10.03 -22.38
C TYR A 413 13.99 10.26 -21.50
N PRO A 414 14.00 11.23 -20.58
CA PRO A 414 12.84 11.56 -19.77
C PRO A 414 11.60 11.70 -20.65
N ALA A 415 10.54 11.01 -20.29
CA ALA A 415 9.25 11.21 -20.93
C ALA A 415 8.89 12.70 -20.82
N PRO A 416 8.26 13.28 -21.85
CA PRO A 416 7.66 14.60 -21.69
C PRO A 416 6.72 14.55 -20.48
N PRO A 417 6.58 15.66 -19.73
CA PRO A 417 5.63 15.70 -18.62
C PRO A 417 4.28 15.21 -19.14
N PRO A 418 3.65 14.22 -18.46
CA PRO A 418 2.35 13.72 -18.86
C PRO A 418 1.41 14.91 -19.02
N VAL A 419 0.84 15.07 -20.20
CA VAL A 419 -0.24 16.04 -20.38
C VAL A 419 -1.40 15.53 -19.55
N ASP A 420 -1.89 16.34 -18.62
CA ASP A 420 -3.09 15.98 -17.87
C ASP A 420 -4.21 15.70 -18.88
N PRO A 421 -4.93 14.57 -18.73
CA PRO A 421 -5.98 14.22 -19.68
C PRO A 421 -7.00 15.34 -19.76
N THR A 422 -7.48 15.61 -20.96
CA THR A 422 -8.51 16.63 -21.18
C THR A 422 -9.77 16.32 -20.37
N PRO A 423 -10.61 17.32 -20.05
CA PRO A 423 -11.87 17.05 -19.34
C PRO A 423 -12.75 16.01 -20.04
N GLU A 424 -12.70 15.96 -21.37
CA GLU A 424 -13.40 14.96 -22.18
C GLU A 424 -12.82 13.55 -21.99
N GLU A 425 -11.50 13.40 -22.01
CA GLU A 425 -10.83 12.11 -21.74
C GLU A 425 -11.11 11.64 -20.30
N GLN A 426 -11.09 12.55 -19.32
CA GLN A 426 -11.45 12.23 -17.94
C GLN A 426 -12.91 11.76 -17.82
N ALA A 427 -13.83 12.41 -18.54
CA ALA A 427 -15.23 11.98 -18.60
C ALA A 427 -15.38 10.59 -19.26
N GLN A 428 -14.59 10.30 -20.30
CA GLN A 428 -14.56 8.98 -20.94
C GLN A 428 -14.02 7.90 -19.98
N MET A 429 -12.96 8.20 -19.22
CA MET A 429 -12.42 7.28 -18.22
C MET A 429 -13.47 6.95 -17.14
N ARG A 430 -14.17 7.97 -16.64
CA ARG A 430 -15.27 7.77 -15.69
C ARG A 430 -16.38 6.92 -16.33
N ALA A 431 -16.80 7.24 -17.56
CA ALA A 431 -17.83 6.48 -18.26
C ALA A 431 -17.45 5.00 -18.44
N ARG A 432 -16.19 4.70 -18.77
CA ARG A 432 -15.68 3.31 -18.86
C ARG A 432 -15.76 2.58 -17.52
N LEU A 433 -15.40 3.24 -16.42
CA LEU A 433 -15.52 2.66 -15.09
C LEU A 433 -16.99 2.39 -14.72
N LEU A 434 -17.89 3.32 -15.01
CA LEU A 434 -19.33 3.17 -14.74
C LEU A 434 -19.98 2.08 -15.60
N ALA A 435 -19.47 1.87 -16.83
CA ALA A 435 -19.91 0.83 -17.73
C ALA A 435 -19.29 -0.55 -17.43
N TYR A 436 -18.34 -0.65 -16.50
CA TYR A 436 -17.66 -1.91 -16.20
C TYR A 436 -18.62 -2.96 -15.62
N ARG A 437 -18.63 -4.16 -16.20
CA ARG A 437 -19.48 -5.30 -15.77
C ARG A 437 -18.71 -6.58 -15.47
N GLY A 438 -17.39 -6.49 -15.32
CA GLY A 438 -16.53 -7.67 -15.16
C GLY A 438 -16.11 -8.27 -16.50
N LYS A 439 -15.07 -9.11 -16.48
CA LYS A 439 -14.58 -9.83 -17.68
C LYS A 439 -15.24 -11.20 -17.87
N SER A 440 -15.83 -11.75 -16.81
CA SER A 440 -16.41 -13.09 -16.80
C SER A 440 -17.94 -12.99 -16.78
N PRO A 441 -18.65 -13.62 -17.75
CA PRO A 441 -20.11 -13.66 -17.75
C PRO A 441 -20.71 -14.24 -16.46
N TRP A 442 -19.96 -15.14 -15.79
CA TRP A 442 -20.38 -15.69 -14.51
C TRP A 442 -20.37 -14.62 -13.40
N VAL A 443 -19.31 -13.83 -13.31
CA VAL A 443 -19.15 -12.74 -12.32
C VAL A 443 -20.18 -11.65 -12.59
N GLU A 444 -20.41 -11.30 -13.86
CA GLU A 444 -21.41 -10.34 -14.28
C GLU A 444 -22.84 -10.77 -13.88
N THR A 445 -23.18 -12.04 -14.07
CA THR A 445 -24.55 -12.53 -13.82
C THR A 445 -24.81 -12.87 -12.36
N HIS A 446 -23.81 -13.39 -11.64
CA HIS A 446 -24.01 -14.02 -10.33
C HIS A 446 -23.28 -13.35 -9.17
N VAL A 447 -22.44 -12.34 -9.40
CA VAL A 447 -21.69 -11.67 -8.31
C VAL A 447 -21.98 -10.18 -8.30
N LEU A 448 -21.84 -9.52 -9.46
CA LEU A 448 -22.06 -8.07 -9.57
C LEU A 448 -23.46 -7.65 -9.10
N PRO A 449 -24.58 -8.31 -9.44
CA PRO A 449 -25.90 -7.85 -9.03
C PRO A 449 -26.10 -7.91 -7.51
N LEU A 450 -25.39 -8.80 -6.82
CA LEU A 450 -25.48 -8.92 -5.36
C LEU A 450 -24.68 -7.82 -4.64
N VAL A 451 -23.58 -7.35 -5.24
CA VAL A 451 -22.72 -6.30 -4.65
C VAL A 451 -23.15 -4.91 -5.12
N LEU A 452 -23.48 -4.76 -6.39
CA LEU A 452 -23.84 -3.51 -7.05
C LEU A 452 -25.35 -3.24 -7.06
N GLY A 453 -26.20 -4.24 -6.78
CA GLY A 453 -27.64 -4.05 -6.65
C GLY A 453 -28.35 -3.85 -7.99
N SER A 454 -29.57 -3.30 -7.93
CA SER A 454 -30.43 -3.10 -9.10
C SER A 454 -29.96 -1.98 -10.03
N ASP A 455 -29.25 -0.98 -9.48
CA ASP A 455 -28.60 0.08 -10.26
C ASP A 455 -27.07 0.03 -10.07
N PRO A 456 -26.37 -0.76 -10.89
CA PRO A 456 -24.93 -0.88 -10.78
C PRO A 456 -24.18 0.39 -11.19
N THR A 457 -24.75 1.20 -12.09
CA THR A 457 -24.11 2.43 -12.57
C THR A 457 -24.07 3.46 -11.44
N ASP A 458 -25.20 3.68 -10.76
CA ASP A 458 -25.28 4.61 -9.62
C ASP A 458 -24.42 4.15 -8.44
N THR A 459 -24.41 2.84 -8.17
CA THR A 459 -23.56 2.28 -7.10
C THR A 459 -22.07 2.47 -7.40
N LEU A 460 -21.66 2.29 -8.67
CA LEU A 460 -20.28 2.55 -9.08
C LEU A 460 -19.94 4.04 -9.05
N ALA A 461 -20.88 4.92 -9.40
CA ALA A 461 -20.69 6.37 -9.28
C ALA A 461 -20.44 6.77 -7.80
N ALA A 462 -21.31 6.33 -6.89
CA ALA A 462 -21.17 6.57 -5.46
C ALA A 462 -19.90 5.95 -4.84
N ALA A 463 -19.38 4.86 -5.43
CA ALA A 463 -18.12 4.24 -5.02
C ALA A 463 -16.89 5.05 -5.49
N LEU A 464 -17.00 5.79 -6.59
CA LEU A 464 -15.93 6.62 -7.12
C LEU A 464 -15.89 8.03 -6.51
N ASP A 465 -17.04 8.56 -6.08
CA ASP A 465 -17.15 9.95 -5.60
C ASP A 465 -16.13 10.34 -4.52
N PRO A 466 -15.83 9.51 -3.49
CA PRO A 466 -14.80 9.83 -2.50
C PRO A 466 -13.38 10.00 -3.03
N LEU A 467 -13.13 9.53 -4.26
CA LEU A 467 -11.85 9.61 -4.96
C LEU A 467 -11.82 10.76 -5.99
N MET A 468 -12.91 11.52 -6.12
CA MET A 468 -13.05 12.60 -7.10
C MET A 468 -12.54 13.96 -6.63
N SER A 469 -12.23 14.13 -5.34
CA SER A 469 -11.59 15.36 -4.82
C SER A 469 -10.10 15.12 -4.63
N ARG A 470 -9.28 15.91 -5.34
CA ARG A 470 -7.82 15.88 -5.21
C ARG A 470 -7.40 16.18 -3.77
N GLU A 471 -8.02 17.17 -3.14
CA GLU A 471 -7.70 17.64 -1.79
C GLU A 471 -7.97 16.56 -0.74
N CYS A 472 -9.07 15.81 -0.88
CA CYS A 472 -9.35 14.65 -0.04
C CYS A 472 -8.30 13.55 -0.30
N ASN A 473 -7.96 13.27 -1.56
CA ASN A 473 -6.98 12.25 -1.93
C ASN A 473 -5.56 12.56 -1.39
N VAL A 474 -5.21 13.84 -1.19
CA VAL A 474 -3.93 14.22 -0.55
C VAL A 474 -3.85 13.65 0.87
N HIS A 475 -4.91 13.77 1.66
CA HIS A 475 -4.96 13.20 3.01
C HIS A 475 -4.79 11.69 2.98
N LEU A 476 -5.52 11.00 2.08
CA LEU A 476 -5.39 9.56 1.89
C LEU A 476 -3.95 9.14 1.57
N VAL A 477 -3.31 9.81 0.61
CA VAL A 477 -1.93 9.50 0.20
C VAL A 477 -0.95 9.70 1.35
N ILE A 478 -1.08 10.79 2.12
CA ILE A 478 -0.19 11.07 3.24
C ILE A 478 -0.42 10.07 4.38
N LEU A 479 -1.65 9.73 4.74
CA LEU A 479 -1.94 8.73 5.78
C LEU A 479 -1.40 7.34 5.40
N LEU A 480 -1.52 6.96 4.12
CA LEU A 480 -0.92 5.71 3.62
C LEU A 480 0.61 5.77 3.67
N LEU A 481 1.21 6.92 3.35
CA LEU A 481 2.65 7.11 3.45
C LEU A 481 3.14 7.00 4.90
N ASP A 482 2.44 7.62 5.84
CA ASP A 482 2.77 7.54 7.27
C ASP A 482 2.65 6.11 7.80
N ALA A 483 1.64 5.35 7.38
CA ALA A 483 1.52 3.94 7.74
C ALA A 483 2.67 3.08 7.19
N ILE A 484 3.09 3.32 5.94
CA ILE A 484 4.25 2.65 5.33
C ILE A 484 5.53 3.02 6.08
N ILE A 485 5.76 4.31 6.35
CA ILE A 485 6.95 4.79 7.07
C ILE A 485 6.96 4.23 8.48
N GLY A 486 5.85 4.26 9.20
CA GLY A 486 5.73 3.69 10.55
C GLY A 486 6.02 2.20 10.60
N THR A 487 5.71 1.47 9.53
CA THR A 487 6.00 0.04 9.42
C THR A 487 7.48 -0.23 9.13
N LEU A 488 8.11 0.57 8.26
CA LEU A 488 9.49 0.34 7.83
C LEU A 488 10.53 1.02 8.74
N PHE A 489 10.15 2.12 9.38
CA PHE A 489 10.97 2.97 10.24
C PHE A 489 10.24 3.27 11.56
N PRO A 490 9.93 2.24 12.37
CA PRO A 490 9.18 2.42 13.62
C PRO A 490 9.86 3.39 14.60
N GLU A 491 11.19 3.51 14.54
CA GLU A 491 11.95 4.46 15.36
C GLU A 491 11.59 5.93 15.10
N LEU A 492 10.98 6.26 13.96
CA LEU A 492 10.53 7.62 13.64
C LEU A 492 9.22 7.99 14.32
N LEU A 493 8.48 6.99 14.83
CA LEU A 493 7.25 7.20 15.59
C LEU A 493 7.50 7.31 17.10
N GLY A 494 8.76 7.24 17.55
CA GLY A 494 9.15 7.45 18.94
C GLY A 494 8.97 6.24 19.86
N GLU A 495 9.29 5.03 19.39
CA GLU A 495 9.41 3.84 20.25
C GLU A 495 10.74 3.77 21.03
#